data_AF-A0A2V9NEM1-F1
#
_entry.id   AF-A0A2V9NEM1-F1
#
_cell.length_a   1.000
_cell.length_b   1.000
_cell.length_c   1.000
_cell.angle_alpha   90.00
_cell.angle_beta   90.00
_cell.angle_gamma   90.00
#
_symmetry.space_group_name_H-M   'P 1'
#
loop_
_entity.id
_entity.type
_entity.pdbx_description
1 polymer ?
#
loop_
_entity_poly.entity_id
_entity_poly.type
_entity_poly.pdbx_seq_one_letter_code
_entity_poly.pdbx_strand_id
1 'polypeptide(L)'
;GLKIDGQGESVGERDGDGGARTSSLKFWSEDPKSLIKTGSGYWKYVPESGNRRADEDPSTSLPYVRSGGDRDDLYVRFFTWYDYETRFGALGKLIDKCLFRPLLGWATAWSFDRLRLWIEREISPEASRDRALVYALSRGTMAFIWFYHGLVPKLLYHDRAELDLLSRIGTAPEHLHVAATLAGVVEMLFAFLLIIFWRQTWLLWVTLVLMLAGIPVVAVSAPEYLRAAFNPVTLNISLAVFAAVALITRRDLPTAANCRRKPTNPT
;
A
#
# COMPACT_ATOMS: atom_id res chain seq x y z
N GLY A 1 -19.09 12.05 1.67
CA GLY A 1 -18.43 12.26 0.37
C GLY A 1 -19.44 12.76 -0.64
N LEU A 2 -19.02 13.45 -1.71
CA LEU A 2 -19.92 13.84 -2.79
C LEU A 2 -20.45 12.58 -3.48
N LYS A 3 -21.78 12.46 -3.58
CA LYS A 3 -22.45 11.39 -4.31
C LYS A 3 -22.46 11.73 -5.80
N ILE A 4 -22.08 10.76 -6.63
CA ILE A 4 -22.20 10.81 -8.09
C ILE A 4 -23.17 9.70 -8.47
N ASP A 5 -24.23 10.05 -9.19
CA ASP A 5 -25.24 9.08 -9.65
C ASP A 5 -24.87 8.56 -11.05
N GLY A 6 -25.06 7.25 -11.27
CA GLY A 6 -24.78 6.58 -12.54
C GLY A 6 -25.70 5.39 -12.75
N GLN A 7 -25.88 5.00 -14.01
CA GLN A 7 -26.66 3.84 -14.42
C GLN A 7 -25.77 2.85 -15.18
N GLY A 8 -26.17 1.58 -15.21
CA GLY A 8 -25.52 0.58 -16.03
C GLY A 8 -26.43 -0.60 -16.32
N GLU A 9 -26.16 -1.27 -17.43
CA GLU A 9 -26.92 -2.43 -17.91
C GLU A 9 -25.97 -3.54 -18.35
N SER A 10 -26.38 -4.80 -18.13
CA SER A 10 -25.72 -5.96 -18.73
C SER A 10 -26.17 -6.08 -20.18
N VAL A 11 -25.22 -6.05 -21.12
CA VAL A 11 -25.48 -5.99 -22.57
C VAL A 11 -25.44 -7.38 -23.21
N GLY A 12 -24.87 -8.36 -22.52
CA GLY A 12 -24.87 -9.75 -22.99
C GLY A 12 -23.92 -10.64 -22.21
N GLU A 13 -24.28 -11.92 -22.17
CA GLU A 13 -23.46 -13.00 -21.65
C GLU A 13 -23.21 -13.99 -22.80
N ARG A 14 -22.00 -14.55 -22.84
CA ARG A 14 -21.63 -15.57 -23.81
C ARG A 14 -20.83 -16.67 -23.13
N ASP A 15 -21.36 -17.88 -23.21
CA ASP A 15 -20.59 -19.10 -22.98
C ASP A 15 -19.75 -19.38 -24.25
N GLY A 16 -18.44 -19.51 -24.07
CA GLY A 16 -17.48 -19.86 -25.10
C GLY A 16 -17.01 -21.31 -24.96
N ASP A 17 -16.33 -21.81 -25.99
CA ASP A 17 -15.80 -23.17 -26.01
C ASP A 17 -14.83 -23.42 -24.84
N GLY A 18 -14.83 -24.65 -24.34
CA GLY A 18 -13.96 -25.06 -23.23
C GLY A 18 -14.34 -24.47 -21.86
N GLY A 19 -15.57 -23.95 -21.69
CA GLY A 19 -16.06 -23.43 -20.40
C GLY A 19 -15.71 -21.96 -20.13
N ALA A 20 -15.22 -21.23 -21.15
CA ALA A 20 -15.00 -19.80 -21.04
C ALA A 20 -16.33 -19.05 -20.89
N ARG A 21 -16.37 -18.00 -20.08
CA ARG A 21 -17.56 -17.14 -19.93
C ARG A 21 -17.21 -15.68 -20.09
N THR A 22 -18.03 -14.94 -20.80
CA THR A 22 -17.87 -13.49 -20.98
C THR A 22 -19.16 -12.78 -20.62
N SER A 23 -19.10 -11.77 -19.76
CA SER A 23 -20.21 -10.87 -19.45
C SER A 23 -19.81 -9.44 -19.81
N SER A 24 -20.65 -8.76 -20.58
CA SER A 24 -20.43 -7.40 -21.05
C SER A 24 -21.43 -6.43 -20.43
N LEU A 25 -20.96 -5.23 -20.11
CA LEU A 25 -21.77 -4.20 -19.47
C LEU A 25 -21.52 -2.83 -20.12
N LYS A 26 -22.54 -1.98 -20.06
CA LYS A 26 -22.46 -0.56 -20.37
C LYS A 26 -22.84 0.24 -19.13
N PHE A 27 -22.23 1.40 -18.98
CA PHE A 27 -22.50 2.31 -17.88
C PHE A 27 -22.43 3.76 -18.36
N TRP A 28 -23.24 4.62 -17.76
CA TRP A 28 -23.27 6.05 -18.08
C TRP A 28 -23.65 6.85 -16.84
N SER A 29 -23.31 8.13 -16.86
CA SER A 29 -23.72 9.06 -15.82
C SER A 29 -24.12 10.37 -16.46
N GLU A 30 -25.35 10.80 -16.16
CA GLU A 30 -25.84 12.13 -16.53
C GLU A 30 -25.36 13.21 -15.55
N ASP A 31 -24.82 12.81 -14.38
CA ASP A 31 -24.38 13.74 -13.34
C ASP A 31 -23.31 14.71 -13.89
N PRO A 32 -23.55 16.04 -13.86
CA PRO A 32 -22.59 17.06 -14.34
C PRO A 32 -21.22 16.96 -13.67
N LYS A 33 -21.14 16.38 -12.47
CA LYS A 33 -19.89 16.20 -11.71
C LYS A 33 -19.12 14.96 -12.12
N SER A 34 -19.76 14.01 -12.81
CA SER A 34 -19.09 12.80 -13.27
C SER A 34 -18.07 13.11 -14.35
N LEU A 35 -16.85 12.63 -14.15
CA LEU A 35 -15.83 12.63 -15.19
C LEU A 35 -16.18 11.67 -16.32
N ILE A 36 -16.85 10.54 -16.02
CA ILE A 36 -17.24 9.54 -17.02
C ILE A 36 -18.61 9.90 -17.56
N LYS A 37 -18.72 10.08 -18.88
CA LYS A 37 -20.00 10.30 -19.57
C LYS A 37 -20.67 8.96 -19.89
N THR A 38 -19.96 8.11 -20.61
CA THR A 38 -20.42 6.77 -21.02
C THR A 38 -19.21 5.86 -21.11
N GLY A 39 -19.39 4.61 -20.74
CA GLY A 39 -18.37 3.58 -20.83
C GLY A 39 -18.95 2.21 -21.08
N SER A 40 -18.07 1.31 -21.49
CA SER A 40 -18.36 -0.11 -21.67
C SER A 40 -17.22 -0.92 -21.08
N GLY A 41 -17.54 -2.15 -20.71
CA GLY A 41 -16.52 -3.07 -20.26
C GLY A 41 -17.00 -4.50 -20.37
N TYR A 42 -16.06 -5.42 -20.21
CA TYR A 42 -16.38 -6.83 -20.11
C TYR A 42 -15.48 -7.53 -19.10
N TRP A 43 -16.02 -8.64 -18.61
CA TRP A 43 -15.35 -9.60 -17.75
C TRP A 43 -15.31 -10.91 -18.51
N LYS A 44 -14.12 -11.51 -18.64
CA LYS A 44 -13.96 -12.80 -19.29
C LYS A 44 -13.18 -13.74 -18.39
N TYR A 45 -13.71 -14.94 -18.22
CA TYR A 45 -13.13 -16.03 -17.44
C TYR A 45 -12.79 -17.15 -18.41
N VAL A 46 -11.54 -17.64 -18.37
CA VAL A 46 -11.08 -18.74 -19.21
C VAL A 46 -10.47 -19.80 -18.29
N PRO A 47 -11.11 -20.97 -18.12
CA PRO A 47 -10.47 -22.09 -17.46
C PRO A 47 -9.35 -22.64 -18.36
N GLU A 48 -8.23 -23.02 -17.77
CA GLU A 48 -7.07 -23.52 -18.48
C GLU A 48 -6.50 -24.72 -17.73
N SER A 49 -6.25 -25.81 -18.46
CA SER A 49 -5.62 -27.02 -17.92
C SER A 49 -4.11 -26.85 -17.91
N GLY A 50 -3.51 -27.04 -16.75
CA GLY A 50 -2.08 -26.88 -16.52
C GLY A 50 -1.21 -27.90 -17.22
N ASN A 51 -0.78 -27.60 -18.45
CA ASN A 51 0.55 -28.02 -18.87
C ASN A 51 1.49 -26.82 -18.69
N ARG A 52 2.28 -26.86 -17.61
CA ARG A 52 3.21 -25.82 -17.19
C ARG A 52 4.14 -25.43 -18.35
N ARG A 53 3.90 -24.30 -19.02
CA ARG A 53 4.90 -23.73 -19.95
C ARG A 53 6.08 -23.21 -19.14
N ALA A 54 7.29 -23.57 -19.56
CA ALA A 54 8.55 -23.28 -18.87
C ALA A 54 8.90 -21.78 -18.70
N ASP A 55 8.10 -20.88 -19.28
CA ASP A 55 8.31 -19.42 -19.26
C ASP A 55 7.48 -18.66 -18.21
N GLU A 56 6.66 -19.34 -17.40
CA GLU A 56 5.91 -18.67 -16.33
C GLU A 56 6.73 -18.54 -15.04
N ASP A 57 6.99 -17.27 -14.66
CA ASP A 57 7.56 -16.86 -13.38
C ASP A 57 6.79 -17.55 -12.21
N PRO A 58 7.48 -18.35 -11.37
CA PRO A 58 6.89 -19.10 -10.25
C PRO A 58 6.15 -18.24 -9.23
N SER A 59 6.28 -16.91 -9.27
CA SER A 59 5.61 -15.98 -8.37
C SER A 59 4.19 -15.58 -8.80
N THR A 60 3.80 -15.82 -10.05
CA THR A 60 2.51 -15.37 -10.63
C THR A 60 1.43 -16.44 -10.77
N SER A 61 1.78 -17.71 -10.69
CA SER A 61 0.83 -18.82 -10.79
C SER A 61 1.32 -19.98 -9.92
N LEU A 62 0.54 -20.34 -8.89
CA LEU A 62 0.78 -21.54 -8.09
C LEU A 62 -0.52 -22.32 -7.86
N PRO A 63 -0.40 -23.66 -7.77
CA PRO A 63 -1.48 -24.58 -8.09
C PRO A 63 -2.54 -24.66 -7.01
N TYR A 64 -3.79 -24.77 -7.44
CA TYR A 64 -4.90 -25.17 -6.61
C TYR A 64 -4.77 -26.66 -6.28
N VAL A 65 -4.08 -26.98 -5.17
CA VAL A 65 -3.97 -28.37 -4.71
C VAL A 65 -5.23 -28.72 -3.91
N ARG A 66 -6.23 -29.29 -4.59
CA ARG A 66 -7.25 -30.09 -3.90
C ARG A 66 -6.64 -31.45 -3.60
N SER A 67 -6.59 -31.80 -2.32
CA SER A 67 -6.00 -33.06 -1.85
C SER A 67 -6.82 -34.25 -2.36
N GLY A 68 -6.32 -34.93 -3.39
CA GLY A 68 -6.82 -36.23 -3.84
C GLY A 68 -6.84 -36.39 -5.37
N GLY A 69 -5.80 -37.05 -5.91
CA GLY A 69 -5.85 -37.78 -7.18
C GLY A 69 -5.79 -36.94 -8.47
N ASP A 70 -4.72 -37.19 -9.24
CA ASP A 70 -4.46 -36.80 -10.63
C ASP A 70 -4.10 -35.32 -10.92
N ARG A 71 -2.93 -35.12 -11.54
CA ARG A 71 -2.27 -33.81 -11.72
C ARG A 71 -2.67 -33.16 -13.04
N ASP A 72 -3.85 -32.55 -13.07
CA ASP A 72 -4.13 -31.43 -13.97
C ASP A 72 -4.42 -30.21 -13.09
N ASP A 73 -3.43 -29.35 -12.86
CA ASP A 73 -3.63 -28.09 -12.14
C ASP A 73 -4.53 -27.19 -13.00
N LEU A 74 -5.84 -27.18 -12.75
CA LEU A 74 -6.75 -26.22 -13.38
C LEU A 74 -6.53 -24.83 -12.79
N TYR A 75 -6.26 -23.86 -13.64
CA TYR A 75 -6.21 -22.45 -13.29
C TYR A 75 -7.24 -21.66 -14.11
N VAL A 76 -7.64 -20.50 -13.61
CA VAL A 76 -8.61 -19.63 -14.27
C VAL A 76 -7.96 -18.29 -14.54
N ARG A 77 -7.94 -17.87 -15.81
CA ARG A 77 -7.52 -16.52 -16.20
C ARG A 77 -8.71 -15.57 -16.22
N PHE A 78 -8.57 -14.48 -15.48
CA PHE A 78 -9.54 -13.40 -15.39
C PHE A 78 -9.07 -12.22 -16.24
N PHE A 79 -9.89 -11.82 -17.21
CA PHE A 79 -9.66 -10.65 -18.04
C PHE A 79 -10.70 -9.59 -17.73
N THR A 80 -10.24 -8.36 -17.66
CA THR A 80 -11.09 -7.19 -17.57
C THR A 80 -10.65 -6.17 -18.60
N TRP A 81 -11.62 -5.50 -19.21
CA TRP A 81 -11.37 -4.38 -20.09
C TRP A 81 -12.47 -3.36 -19.89
N TYR A 82 -12.08 -2.10 -19.87
CA TYR A 82 -12.98 -0.96 -19.78
C TYR A 82 -12.52 0.11 -20.74
N ASP A 83 -13.48 0.69 -21.43
CA ASP A 83 -13.28 1.93 -22.18
C ASP A 83 -14.41 2.90 -21.86
N TYR A 84 -14.07 4.18 -21.83
CA TYR A 84 -15.03 5.22 -21.48
C TYR A 84 -14.62 6.57 -22.02
N GLU A 85 -15.63 7.39 -22.27
CA GLU A 85 -15.53 8.77 -22.68
C GLU A 85 -15.60 9.70 -21.48
N THR A 86 -14.69 10.67 -21.45
CA THR A 86 -14.64 11.67 -20.38
C THR A 86 -15.38 12.96 -20.75
N ARG A 87 -15.99 13.56 -19.73
CA ARG A 87 -16.62 14.87 -19.76
C ARG A 87 -15.53 15.96 -19.68
N PHE A 88 -15.88 17.22 -19.98
CA PHE A 88 -14.98 18.41 -19.90
C PHE A 88 -13.87 18.52 -20.97
N GLY A 89 -14.04 17.91 -22.13
CA GLY A 89 -13.18 18.16 -23.31
C GLY A 89 -11.69 17.90 -23.04
N ALA A 90 -10.82 18.85 -23.40
CA ALA A 90 -9.37 18.69 -23.28
C ALA A 90 -8.86 18.60 -21.84
N LEU A 91 -9.44 19.40 -20.92
CA LEU A 91 -9.06 19.38 -19.50
C LEU A 91 -9.45 18.05 -18.85
N GLY A 92 -10.66 17.56 -19.15
CA GLY A 92 -11.11 16.24 -18.72
C GLY A 92 -10.21 15.12 -19.22
N LYS A 93 -9.80 15.16 -20.50
CA LYS A 93 -8.86 14.19 -21.09
C LYS A 93 -7.47 14.23 -20.45
N LEU A 94 -6.98 15.41 -20.05
CA LEU A 94 -5.69 15.54 -19.37
C LEU A 94 -5.74 14.91 -17.97
N ILE A 95 -6.75 15.27 -17.18
CA ILE A 95 -6.96 14.71 -15.83
C ILE A 95 -7.16 13.19 -15.92
N ASP A 96 -7.93 12.75 -16.90
CA ASP A 96 -8.18 11.34 -17.16
C ASP A 96 -6.88 10.57 -17.46
N LYS A 97 -6.05 11.08 -18.37
CA LYS A 97 -4.80 10.45 -18.76
C LYS A 97 -3.76 10.43 -17.62
N CYS A 98 -3.65 11.53 -16.88
CA CYS A 98 -2.61 11.68 -15.86
C CYS A 98 -2.99 11.05 -14.51
N LEU A 99 -4.28 11.06 -14.15
CA LEU A 99 -4.73 10.65 -12.81
C LEU A 99 -5.72 9.49 -12.88
N PHE A 100 -6.80 9.63 -13.64
CA PHE A 100 -7.96 8.74 -13.53
C PHE A 100 -7.71 7.34 -14.12
N ARG A 101 -7.17 7.24 -15.34
CA ARG A 101 -6.82 5.96 -15.98
C ARG A 101 -5.74 5.19 -15.22
N PRO A 102 -4.61 5.80 -14.80
CA PRO A 102 -3.62 5.11 -13.98
C PRO A 102 -4.20 4.61 -12.65
N LEU A 103 -5.03 5.43 -11.99
CA LEU A 103 -5.66 5.10 -10.71
C LEU A 103 -6.70 4.00 -10.85
N LEU A 104 -7.58 4.06 -11.84
CA LEU A 104 -8.55 3.00 -12.13
C LEU A 104 -7.84 1.69 -12.45
N GLY A 105 -6.84 1.71 -13.34
CA GLY A 105 -6.05 0.51 -13.65
C GLY A 105 -5.35 -0.07 -12.42
N TRP A 106 -4.90 0.79 -11.50
CA TRP A 106 -4.34 0.36 -10.22
C TRP A 106 -5.38 -0.22 -9.27
N ALA A 107 -6.53 0.44 -9.11
CA ALA A 107 -7.61 0.01 -8.23
C ALA A 107 -8.22 -1.31 -8.70
N THR A 108 -8.42 -1.46 -10.01
CA THR A 108 -8.90 -2.71 -10.62
C THR A 108 -7.92 -3.85 -10.40
N ALA A 109 -6.62 -3.64 -10.68
CA ALA A 109 -5.59 -4.64 -10.42
C ALA A 109 -5.51 -5.03 -8.92
N TRP A 110 -5.62 -4.04 -8.02
CA TRP A 110 -5.66 -4.28 -6.59
C TRP A 110 -6.90 -5.08 -6.17
N SER A 111 -8.06 -4.81 -6.78
CA SER A 111 -9.30 -5.57 -6.55
C SER A 111 -9.20 -7.01 -7.03
N PHE A 112 -8.55 -7.26 -8.19
CA PHE A 112 -8.32 -8.62 -8.69
C PHE A 112 -7.36 -9.41 -7.80
N ASP A 113 -6.30 -8.78 -7.29
CA ASP A 113 -5.41 -9.45 -6.34
C ASP A 113 -6.11 -9.77 -5.01
N ARG A 114 -7.08 -8.95 -4.58
CA ARG A 114 -7.96 -9.30 -3.45
C ARG A 114 -8.88 -10.48 -3.75
N LEU A 115 -9.46 -10.52 -4.95
CA LEU A 115 -10.28 -11.64 -5.39
C LEU A 115 -9.46 -12.94 -5.41
N ARG A 116 -8.22 -12.86 -5.90
CA ARG A 116 -7.24 -13.93 -5.85
C ARG A 116 -6.98 -14.39 -4.42
N LEU A 117 -6.70 -13.48 -3.48
CA LEU A 117 -6.48 -13.83 -2.07
C LEU A 117 -7.71 -14.50 -1.44
N TRP A 118 -8.91 -14.10 -1.85
CA TRP A 118 -10.14 -14.74 -1.37
C TRP A 118 -10.31 -16.16 -1.92
N ILE A 119 -10.05 -16.38 -3.21
CA ILE A 119 -10.18 -17.70 -3.83
C ILE A 119 -9.05 -18.64 -3.39
N GLU A 120 -7.80 -18.16 -3.32
CA GLU A 120 -6.63 -18.99 -3.04
C GLU A 120 -6.41 -19.27 -1.55
N ARG A 121 -6.78 -18.32 -0.69
CA ARG A 121 -6.46 -18.36 0.74
C ARG A 121 -7.67 -18.20 1.65
N GLU A 122 -8.88 -18.14 1.08
CA GLU A 122 -10.14 -17.94 1.80
C GLU A 122 -10.16 -16.65 2.64
N ILE A 123 -9.32 -15.67 2.31
CA ILE A 123 -9.26 -14.38 3.00
C ILE A 123 -10.36 -13.49 2.44
N SER A 124 -11.36 -13.12 3.25
CA SER A 124 -12.44 -12.26 2.78
C SER A 124 -11.93 -10.93 2.20
N PRO A 125 -12.60 -10.37 1.18
CA PRO A 125 -12.23 -9.08 0.62
C PRO A 125 -12.16 -7.98 1.69
N GLU A 126 -13.08 -7.97 2.65
CA GLU A 126 -13.13 -6.98 3.73
C GLU A 126 -11.89 -7.10 4.61
N ALA A 127 -11.51 -8.32 5.01
CA ALA A 127 -10.32 -8.55 5.83
C ALA A 127 -9.02 -8.13 5.11
N SER A 128 -8.89 -8.40 3.80
CA SER A 128 -7.71 -7.98 3.03
C SER A 128 -7.62 -6.45 2.90
N ARG A 129 -8.75 -5.75 2.72
CA ARG A 129 -8.82 -4.28 2.73
C ARG A 129 -8.42 -3.73 4.09
N ASP A 130 -9.02 -4.25 5.16
CA ASP A 130 -8.81 -3.73 6.51
C ASP A 130 -7.35 -3.92 6.94
N ARG A 131 -6.73 -5.06 6.61
CA ARG A 131 -5.28 -5.26 6.80
C ARG A 131 -4.44 -4.25 6.03
N ALA A 132 -4.78 -3.99 4.76
CA ALA A 132 -4.07 -3.00 3.95
C ALA A 132 -4.21 -1.58 4.52
N LEU A 133 -5.39 -1.21 5.01
CA LEU A 133 -5.64 0.08 5.65
C LEU A 133 -4.87 0.19 6.96
N VAL A 134 -4.91 -0.81 7.83
CA VAL A 134 -4.17 -0.82 9.10
C VAL A 134 -2.66 -0.71 8.84
N TYR A 135 -2.13 -1.47 7.88
CA TYR A 135 -0.73 -1.38 7.49
C TYR A 135 -0.37 0.02 6.99
N ALA A 136 -1.23 0.60 6.16
CA ALA A 136 -1.02 1.93 5.59
C ALA A 136 -1.05 3.04 6.62
N LEU A 137 -2.05 3.02 7.49
CA LEU A 137 -2.20 3.98 8.58
C LEU A 137 -1.04 3.88 9.57
N SER A 138 -0.59 2.67 9.91
CA SER A 138 0.55 2.47 10.80
C SER A 138 1.82 3.08 10.21
N ARG A 139 2.14 2.78 8.94
CA ARG A 139 3.30 3.36 8.25
C ARG A 139 3.21 4.88 8.09
N GLY A 140 2.05 5.37 7.66
CA GLY A 140 1.81 6.80 7.48
C GLY A 140 1.99 7.58 8.78
N THR A 141 1.46 7.06 9.89
CA THR A 141 1.61 7.66 11.23
C THR A 141 3.07 7.69 11.66
N MET A 142 3.80 6.57 11.54
CA MET A 142 5.22 6.53 11.87
C MET A 142 6.03 7.52 11.02
N ALA A 143 5.81 7.54 9.70
CA ALA A 143 6.50 8.46 8.80
C ALA A 143 6.21 9.93 9.15
N PHE A 144 4.95 10.26 9.46
CA PHE A 144 4.59 11.61 9.89
C PHE A 144 5.34 12.00 11.17
N ILE A 145 5.39 11.13 12.18
CA ILE A 145 6.06 11.42 13.45
C ILE A 145 7.57 11.59 13.25
N TRP A 146 8.23 10.68 12.52
CA TRP A 146 9.66 10.82 12.18
C TRP A 146 9.95 12.12 11.42
N PHE A 147 9.09 12.48 10.47
CA PHE A 147 9.24 13.72 9.72
C PHE A 147 9.06 14.95 10.60
N TYR A 148 8.03 14.95 11.45
CA TYR A 148 7.71 16.08 12.32
C TYR A 148 8.82 16.30 13.37
N HIS A 149 9.30 15.24 14.02
CA HIS A 149 10.39 15.32 14.99
C HIS A 149 11.74 15.65 14.34
N GLY A 150 11.97 15.22 13.10
CA GLY A 150 13.15 15.64 12.36
C GLY A 150 13.10 17.12 12.00
N LEU A 151 11.94 17.60 11.54
CA LEU A 151 11.81 18.97 11.03
C LEU A 151 11.66 20.01 12.15
N VAL A 152 10.72 19.82 13.07
CA VAL A 152 10.27 20.89 13.97
C VAL A 152 11.28 21.16 15.11
N PRO A 153 11.53 20.22 16.04
CA PRO A 153 12.43 20.50 17.15
C PRO A 153 13.90 20.59 16.72
N LYS A 154 14.33 19.85 15.68
CA LYS A 154 15.74 19.76 15.29
C LYS A 154 16.17 20.76 14.22
N LEU A 155 15.36 21.01 13.18
CA LEU A 155 15.73 21.91 12.08
C LEU A 155 15.14 23.31 12.21
N LEU A 156 13.89 23.45 12.66
CA LEU A 156 13.23 24.76 12.73
C LEU A 156 13.53 25.50 14.03
N TYR A 157 13.38 24.85 15.18
CA TYR A 157 13.41 25.52 16.49
C TYR A 157 14.67 25.24 17.32
N HIS A 158 15.49 24.24 16.96
CA HIS A 158 16.70 23.85 17.69
C HIS A 158 16.48 23.79 19.21
N ASP A 159 15.53 22.95 19.63
CA ASP A 159 15.05 22.92 21.00
C ASP A 159 16.16 22.62 22.03
N ARG A 160 16.09 23.28 23.19
CA ARG A 160 17.11 23.16 24.24
C ARG A 160 17.17 21.76 24.85
N ALA A 161 16.05 21.03 24.91
CA ALA A 161 16.03 19.69 25.48
C ALA A 161 16.79 18.68 24.62
N GLU A 162 16.71 18.80 23.29
CA GLU A 162 17.46 17.95 22.35
C GLU A 162 18.97 18.19 22.47
N LEU A 163 19.37 19.46 22.59
CA LEU A 163 20.77 19.85 22.80
C LEU A 163 21.31 19.37 24.15
N ASP A 164 20.52 19.49 25.22
CA ASP A 164 20.84 18.97 26.55
C ASP A 164 21.07 17.45 26.48
N LEU A 165 20.19 16.70 25.81
CA LEU A 165 20.33 15.26 25.64
C LEU A 165 21.63 14.89 24.90
N LEU A 166 21.94 15.58 23.80
CA LEU A 166 23.18 15.34 23.05
C LEU A 166 24.44 15.65 23.87
N SER A 167 24.39 16.69 24.70
CA SER A 167 25.50 17.04 25.60
C SER A 167 25.75 15.95 26.64
N ARG A 168 24.69 15.35 27.19
CA ARG A 168 24.76 14.27 28.20
C ARG A 168 25.23 12.95 27.63
N ILE A 169 25.00 12.72 26.34
CA ILE A 169 25.52 11.56 25.60
C ILE A 169 27.03 11.73 25.30
N GLY A 170 27.63 12.90 25.57
CA GLY A 170 29.06 13.16 25.43
C GLY A 170 29.45 13.90 24.14
N THR A 171 28.50 14.56 23.48
CA THR A 171 28.79 15.37 22.28
C THR A 171 29.50 16.66 22.68
N ALA A 172 30.60 16.99 22.02
CA ALA A 172 31.34 18.22 22.28
C ALA A 172 30.46 19.47 22.04
N PRO A 173 30.57 20.54 22.85
CA PRO A 173 29.75 21.74 22.73
C PRO A 173 29.80 22.40 21.34
N GLU A 174 30.95 22.33 20.68
CA GLU A 174 31.20 22.84 19.32
C GLU A 174 30.45 22.09 18.21
N HIS A 175 30.03 20.85 18.48
CA HIS A 175 29.36 19.98 17.51
C HIS A 175 27.87 19.78 17.81
N LEU A 176 27.34 20.32 18.92
CA LEU A 176 25.97 20.09 19.38
C LEU A 176 24.91 20.43 18.31
N HIS A 177 25.00 21.64 17.74
CA HIS A 177 24.06 22.11 16.73
C HIS A 177 24.19 21.34 15.40
N VAL A 178 25.41 21.00 15.01
CA VAL A 178 25.66 20.22 13.78
C VAL A 178 25.11 18.81 13.93
N ALA A 179 25.34 18.17 15.09
CA ALA A 179 24.83 16.84 15.40
C ALA A 179 23.29 16.82 15.45
N ALA A 180 22.66 17.82 16.07
CA ALA A 180 21.21 17.96 16.11
C ALA A 180 20.60 18.11 14.70
N THR A 181 21.18 18.97 13.85
CA THR A 181 20.74 19.16 12.46
C THR A 181 20.91 17.89 11.64
N LEU A 182 22.05 17.20 11.77
CA LEU A 182 22.29 15.93 11.07
C LEU A 182 21.27 14.87 11.50
N ALA A 183 21.00 14.76 12.80
CA ALA A 183 19.99 13.86 13.32
C ALA A 183 18.61 14.18 12.73
N GLY A 184 18.21 15.45 12.68
CA GLY A 184 16.91 15.84 12.12
C GLY A 184 16.80 15.54 10.61
N VAL A 185 17.86 15.75 9.84
CA VAL A 185 17.90 15.35 8.42
C VAL A 185 17.77 13.84 8.27
N VAL A 186 18.47 13.05 9.09
CA VAL A 186 18.38 11.59 9.08
C VAL A 186 16.96 11.12 9.42
N GLU A 187 16.30 11.73 10.41
CA GLU A 187 14.91 11.43 10.79
C GLU A 187 13.92 11.72 9.63
N MET A 188 14.08 12.87 8.96
CA MET A 188 13.26 13.21 7.79
C MET A 188 13.49 12.24 6.62
N LEU A 189 14.75 11.91 6.33
CA LEU A 189 15.06 10.92 5.30
C LEU A 189 14.44 9.57 5.63
N PHE A 190 14.56 9.12 6.88
CA PHE A 190 13.96 7.88 7.35
C PHE A 190 12.43 7.85 7.17
N ALA A 191 11.75 8.98 7.43
CA ALA A 191 10.32 9.12 7.15
C ALA A 191 9.97 8.89 5.67
N PHE A 192 10.75 9.47 4.75
CA PHE A 192 10.55 9.23 3.32
C PHE A 192 10.85 7.79 2.93
N LEU A 193 11.91 7.19 3.48
CA LEU A 193 12.25 5.79 3.24
C LEU A 193 11.12 4.84 3.67
N LEU A 194 10.46 5.12 4.81
CA LEU A 194 9.30 4.36 5.28
C LEU A 194 8.13 4.36 4.28
N ILE A 195 7.96 5.41 3.49
CA ILE A 195 6.90 5.50 2.47
C ILE A 195 7.36 4.92 1.14
N ILE A 196 8.55 5.31 0.66
CA ILE A 196 9.10 4.87 -0.63
C ILE A 196 9.29 3.35 -0.64
N PHE A 197 9.92 2.80 0.40
CA PHE A 197 10.15 1.37 0.54
C PHE A 197 8.99 0.68 1.26
N TRP A 198 7.77 0.88 0.74
CA TRP A 198 6.50 0.41 1.33
C TRP A 198 6.44 -1.09 1.67
N ARG A 199 7.16 -1.92 0.91
CA ARG A 199 7.19 -3.38 1.08
C ARG A 199 8.33 -3.88 1.98
N GLN A 200 9.34 -3.05 2.24
CA GLN A 200 10.54 -3.49 2.96
C GLN A 200 10.32 -3.45 4.47
N THR A 201 10.47 -4.59 5.13
CA THR A 201 10.13 -4.74 6.56
C THR A 201 11.26 -4.38 7.51
N TRP A 202 12.50 -4.28 7.02
CA TRP A 202 13.65 -3.96 7.87
C TRP A 202 13.51 -2.56 8.50
N LEU A 203 12.93 -1.58 7.79
CA LEU A 203 12.65 -0.25 8.34
C LEU A 203 11.68 -0.28 9.53
N LEU A 204 10.72 -1.23 9.52
CA LEU A 204 9.80 -1.42 10.63
C LEU A 204 10.53 -2.03 11.84
N TRP A 205 11.41 -3.00 11.61
CA TRP A 205 12.26 -3.55 12.66
C TRP A 205 13.21 -2.51 13.25
N VAL A 206 13.83 -1.68 12.41
CA VAL A 206 14.67 -0.56 12.86
C VAL A 206 13.86 0.39 13.73
N THR A 207 12.65 0.78 13.30
CA THR A 207 11.77 1.63 14.13
C THR A 207 11.46 0.97 15.48
N LEU A 208 11.07 -0.31 15.47
CA LEU A 208 10.75 -1.05 16.69
C LEU A 208 11.94 -1.08 17.66
N VAL A 209 13.13 -1.44 17.17
CA VAL A 209 14.34 -1.54 17.99
C VAL A 209 14.78 -0.17 18.50
N LEU A 210 14.82 0.85 17.64
CA LEU A 210 15.21 2.21 18.04
C LEU A 210 14.29 2.78 19.11
N MET A 211 12.97 2.60 18.98
CA MET A 211 12.01 3.08 19.96
C MET A 211 12.16 2.38 21.31
N LEU A 212 12.33 1.06 21.31
CA LEU A 212 12.53 0.29 22.54
C LEU A 212 13.89 0.56 23.19
N ALA A 213 14.95 0.76 22.39
CA ALA A 213 16.29 1.07 22.87
C ALA A 213 16.42 2.53 23.35
N GLY A 214 15.66 3.46 22.79
CA GLY A 214 15.68 4.87 23.19
C GLY A 214 15.21 5.09 24.63
N ILE A 215 14.28 4.26 25.12
CA ILE A 215 13.75 4.36 26.49
C ILE A 215 14.85 4.18 27.56
N PRO A 216 15.62 3.06 27.58
CA PRO A 216 16.70 2.91 28.56
C PRO A 216 17.81 3.94 28.38
N VAL A 217 18.11 4.39 27.16
CA VAL A 217 19.09 5.46 26.91
C VAL A 217 18.67 6.76 27.62
N VAL A 218 17.41 7.18 27.47
CA VAL A 218 16.88 8.34 28.19
C VAL A 218 16.84 8.09 29.70
N ALA A 219 16.46 6.88 30.13
CA ALA A 219 16.40 6.53 31.54
C ALA A 219 17.74 6.67 32.27
N VAL A 220 18.85 6.34 31.59
CA VAL A 220 20.21 6.45 32.15
C VAL A 220 20.77 7.86 32.00
N SER A 221 20.56 8.49 30.83
CA SER A 221 21.23 9.77 30.51
C SER A 221 20.51 10.99 31.09
N ALA A 222 19.17 10.93 31.20
CA ALA A 222 18.33 12.04 31.64
C ALA A 222 16.99 11.55 32.22
N PRO A 223 17.01 10.88 33.40
CA PRO A 223 15.83 10.27 34.02
C PRO A 223 14.69 11.26 34.35
N GLU A 224 14.99 12.55 34.46
CA GLU A 224 14.01 13.61 34.65
C GLU A 224 12.97 13.68 33.52
N TYR A 225 13.36 13.40 32.27
CA TYR A 225 12.43 13.42 31.14
C TYR A 225 11.42 12.28 31.18
N LEU A 226 11.67 11.21 31.94
CA LEU A 226 10.70 10.12 32.13
C LEU A 226 9.50 10.55 32.99
N ARG A 227 9.71 11.52 33.89
CA ARG A 227 8.68 12.04 34.80
C ARG A 227 8.05 13.34 34.31
N ALA A 228 8.56 13.90 33.22
CA ALA A 228 7.98 15.08 32.60
C ALA A 228 6.56 14.80 32.10
N ALA A 229 5.71 15.83 32.10
CA ALA A 229 4.35 15.75 31.56
C ALA A 229 4.34 15.29 30.09
N PHE A 230 5.36 15.71 29.32
CA PHE A 230 5.63 15.26 27.97
C PHE A 230 6.88 14.37 27.98
N ASN A 231 6.71 13.08 28.29
CA ASN A 231 7.80 12.11 28.33
C ASN A 231 7.89 11.32 27.01
N PRO A 232 9.11 10.91 26.60
CA PRO A 232 9.33 10.15 25.36
C PRO A 232 8.86 8.69 25.44
N VAL A 233 8.54 8.18 26.64
CA VAL A 233 8.14 6.77 26.84
C VAL A 233 6.84 6.48 26.09
N THR A 234 5.84 7.34 26.26
CA THR A 234 4.54 7.18 25.61
C THR A 234 4.64 7.22 24.07
N LEU A 235 5.45 8.15 23.54
CA LEU A 235 5.71 8.28 22.12
C LEU A 235 6.43 7.04 21.58
N ASN A 236 7.54 6.65 22.21
CA ASN A 236 8.35 5.52 21.75
C ASN A 236 7.56 4.20 21.79
N ILE A 237 6.81 3.93 22.86
CA ILE A 237 5.96 2.74 22.93
C ILE A 237 4.89 2.78 21.83
N SER A 238 4.28 3.93 21.56
CA SER A 238 3.28 4.06 20.50
C SER A 238 3.87 3.73 19.12
N LEU A 239 5.05 4.26 18.78
CA LEU A 239 5.72 3.96 17.50
C LEU A 239 6.17 2.50 17.43
N ALA A 240 6.66 1.93 18.53
CA ALA A 240 6.98 0.50 18.62
C ALA A 240 5.75 -0.37 18.34
N VAL A 241 4.59 -0.01 18.92
CA VAL A 241 3.33 -0.72 18.67
C VAL A 241 2.88 -0.57 17.21
N PHE A 242 2.95 0.63 16.62
CA PHE A 242 2.64 0.80 15.20
C PHE A 242 3.57 -0.02 14.29
N ALA A 243 4.87 -0.09 14.61
CA ALA A 243 5.82 -0.93 13.90
C ALA A 243 5.47 -2.42 14.01
N ALA A 244 5.12 -2.89 15.22
CA ALA A 244 4.69 -4.27 15.45
C ALA A 244 3.38 -4.61 14.72
N VAL A 245 2.38 -3.73 14.78
CA VAL A 245 1.11 -3.89 14.05
C VAL A 245 1.37 -3.96 12.55
N ALA A 246 2.22 -3.10 12.00
CA ALA A 246 2.61 -3.16 10.59
C ALA A 246 3.33 -4.49 10.26
N LEU A 247 4.21 -4.98 11.14
CA LEU A 247 4.92 -6.25 10.94
C LEU A 247 4.00 -7.49 10.98
N ILE A 248 2.91 -7.43 11.76
CA ILE A 248 1.91 -8.49 11.84
C ILE A 248 0.98 -8.45 10.62
N THR A 249 0.49 -7.25 10.27
CA THR A 249 -0.50 -7.05 9.19
C THR A 249 0.08 -7.12 7.79
N ARG A 250 1.42 -7.12 7.63
CA ARG A 250 2.10 -7.20 6.33
C ARG A 250 1.81 -8.46 5.51
N ARG A 251 1.29 -9.53 6.15
CA ARG A 251 1.04 -10.80 5.47
C ARG A 251 -0.16 -10.66 4.56
N ASP A 252 -0.01 -11.15 3.33
CA ASP A 252 -1.10 -11.24 2.34
C ASP A 252 -1.74 -9.88 2.03
N LEU A 253 -0.89 -8.85 1.91
CA LEU A 253 -1.31 -7.53 1.48
C LEU A 253 -1.63 -7.54 -0.03
N PRO A 254 -2.82 -7.07 -0.42
CA PRO A 254 -3.19 -6.99 -1.83
C PRO A 254 -2.28 -6.01 -2.58
N THR A 255 -1.79 -6.44 -3.75
CA THR A 255 -0.81 -5.72 -4.57
C THR A 255 -1.24 -5.68 -6.03
N ALA A 256 -1.38 -4.47 -6.57
CA ALA A 256 -1.71 -4.24 -7.99
C ALA A 256 -0.62 -4.67 -9.00
N ALA A 257 0.54 -5.14 -8.52
CA ALA A 257 1.68 -5.56 -9.33
C ALA A 257 1.57 -7.01 -9.83
N ASN A 258 0.78 -7.85 -9.15
CA ASN A 258 0.58 -9.24 -9.54
C ASN A 258 -0.29 -9.36 -10.81
N CYS A 259 -1.09 -8.33 -11.11
CA CYS A 259 -1.92 -8.31 -12.32
C CYS A 259 -1.13 -7.78 -13.53
N ARG A 260 -1.01 -8.61 -14.56
CA ARG A 260 -0.44 -8.20 -15.85
C ARG A 260 -1.38 -7.23 -16.55
N ARG A 261 -0.89 -6.03 -16.88
CA ARG A 261 -1.68 -4.97 -17.56
C ARG A 261 -1.45 -4.90 -19.07
N LYS A 262 -0.41 -5.55 -19.57
CA LYS A 262 -0.12 -5.65 -21.00
C LYS A 262 -0.33 -7.10 -21.43
N PRO A 263 -1.05 -7.35 -22.53
CA PRO A 263 -1.07 -8.69 -23.11
C PRO A 263 0.36 -9.07 -23.48
N THR A 264 0.80 -10.24 -23.03
CA THR A 264 2.01 -10.87 -23.57
C THR A 264 1.72 -11.18 -25.03
N ASN A 265 2.40 -10.49 -25.94
CA ASN A 265 2.35 -10.84 -27.36
C ASN A 265 2.80 -12.30 -27.48
N PRO A 266 2.01 -13.17 -28.11
CA PRO A 266 2.51 -14.49 -28.49
C PRO A 266 3.62 -14.27 -29.51
N THR A 267 4.87 -14.55 -29.12
CA THR A 267 6.00 -14.76 -30.03
C THR A 267 5.81 -16.05 -30.80
#